data_AF-A0A6B2EA20-F1
#
_entry.id   AF-A0A6B2EA20-F1
#
_cell.length_a   1.000
_cell.length_b   1.000
_cell.length_c   1.000
_cell.angle_alpha   90.00
_cell.angle_beta   90.00
_cell.angle_gamma   90.00
#
_symmetry.space_group_name_H-M   'P 1'
#
loop_
_entity.id
_entity.type
_entity.pdbx_description
1 polymer ?
#
loop_
_entity_poly.entity_id
_entity_poly.type
_entity_poly.pdbx_seq_one_letter_code
_entity_poly.pdbx_strand_id
1 'polypeptide(L)'
;MKKLCYMGLLQLGHPITQSLVTMFMYVNRNSSVIDTSSSTPGYLHVEDKKYPMTIYHFRTLNDVDKYWDELMTVCFATRLGYRRTIEGREITVEYVHSKPAMVATLTPRQPLEALERDTGDIP
;
A
#
# COMPACT_ATOMS: atom_id res chain seq x y z
N MET A 1 -10.35 -5.75 -1.59
CA MET A 1 -9.92 -5.66 -0.18
C MET A 1 -8.40 -5.71 -0.02
N LYS A 2 -7.69 -6.79 -0.40
CA LYS A 2 -6.23 -6.92 -0.22
C LYS A 2 -5.38 -5.71 -0.64
N LYS A 3 -5.70 -5.07 -1.77
CA LYS A 3 -4.99 -3.85 -2.22
C LYS A 3 -5.06 -2.69 -1.23
N LEU A 4 -6.18 -2.52 -0.53
CA LEU A 4 -6.33 -1.49 0.49
C LEU A 4 -5.48 -1.81 1.73
N CYS A 5 -5.29 -3.09 2.05
CA CYS A 5 -4.33 -3.53 3.06
C CYS A 5 -2.89 -3.26 2.64
N TYR A 6 -2.55 -3.54 1.37
CA TYR A 6 -1.23 -3.23 0.81
C TYR A 6 -0.91 -1.73 0.81
N MET A 7 -1.94 -0.88 0.69
CA MET A 7 -1.82 0.58 0.77
C MET A 7 -1.84 1.11 2.22
N GLY A 8 -1.93 0.24 3.23
CA GLY A 8 -2.01 0.66 4.63
C GLY A 8 -3.31 1.42 4.97
N LEU A 9 -4.37 1.26 4.18
CA LEU A 9 -5.68 1.92 4.41
C LEU A 9 -6.62 1.06 5.26
N LEU A 10 -6.35 -0.25 5.33
CA LEU A 10 -7.25 -1.22 5.92
C LEU A 10 -6.50 -2.33 6.64
N GLN A 11 -6.89 -2.64 7.86
CA GLN A 11 -6.39 -3.79 8.62
C GLN A 11 -7.49 -4.83 8.81
N LEU A 12 -7.11 -6.10 8.68
CA LEU A 12 -8.00 -7.23 8.79
C LEU A 12 -8.06 -7.73 10.23
N GLY A 13 -9.26 -8.03 10.71
CA GLY A 13 -9.49 -8.64 12.01
C GLY A 13 -9.54 -10.16 11.98
N HIS A 14 -9.50 -10.80 13.16
CA HIS A 14 -9.74 -12.24 13.25
C HIS A 14 -11.21 -12.56 12.89
N PRO A 15 -11.47 -13.70 12.22
CA PRO A 15 -12.83 -14.18 12.00
C PRO A 15 -13.53 -14.39 13.34
N ILE A 16 -14.80 -14.00 13.44
CA ILE A 16 -15.56 -14.11 14.70
C ILE A 16 -15.78 -15.58 15.07
N THR A 17 -15.98 -16.46 14.08
CA THR A 17 -15.99 -17.92 14.25
C THR A 17 -15.39 -18.59 13.01
N GLN A 18 -14.95 -19.85 13.13
CA GLN A 18 -14.39 -20.62 12.01
C GLN A 18 -15.37 -20.84 10.83
N SER A 19 -16.68 -20.71 11.07
CA SER A 19 -17.74 -20.94 10.07
C SER A 19 -18.36 -19.65 9.51
N LEU A 20 -18.00 -18.48 10.04
CA LEU A 20 -18.57 -17.20 9.60
C LEU A 20 -17.55 -16.37 8.81
N VAL A 21 -18.02 -15.86 7.67
CA VAL A 21 -17.26 -14.98 6.76
C VAL A 21 -17.08 -13.57 7.33
N THR A 22 -17.83 -13.23 8.39
CA THR A 22 -17.78 -11.91 9.00
C THR A 22 -16.55 -11.78 9.89
N MET A 23 -15.61 -10.94 9.46
CA MET A 23 -14.47 -10.48 10.22
C MET A 23 -14.63 -8.98 10.51
N PHE A 24 -14.07 -8.50 11.61
CA PHE A 24 -13.96 -7.05 11.80
C PHE A 24 -12.92 -6.49 10.82
N MET A 25 -13.09 -5.24 10.43
CA MET A 25 -12.14 -4.50 9.62
C MET A 25 -11.88 -3.16 10.29
N TYR A 26 -10.61 -2.79 10.40
CA TYR A 26 -10.21 -1.50 10.92
C TYR A 26 -9.81 -0.62 9.74
N VAL A 27 -10.41 0.57 9.66
CA VAL A 27 -10.08 1.57 8.63
C VAL A 27 -9.06 2.52 9.24
N ASN A 28 -7.87 2.56 8.65
CA ASN A 28 -6.79 3.42 9.12
C ASN A 28 -7.14 4.89 8.90
N ARG A 29 -6.77 5.73 9.86
CA ARG A 29 -6.88 7.19 9.75
C ARG A 29 -5.55 7.83 9.37
N ASN A 30 -4.45 7.09 9.46
CA ASN A 30 -3.13 7.55 9.06
C ASN A 30 -2.68 6.76 7.83
N SER A 31 -2.19 7.46 6.82
CA SER A 31 -1.61 6.85 5.62
C SER A 31 -0.54 7.77 5.03
N SER A 32 0.13 7.32 3.99
CA SER A 32 1.13 8.10 3.27
C SER A 32 1.14 7.79 1.79
N VAL A 33 1.60 8.76 1.02
CA VAL A 33 1.89 8.61 -0.41
C VAL A 33 3.36 8.88 -0.62
N ILE A 34 4.06 7.95 -1.28
CA ILE A 34 5.46 8.10 -1.66
C ILE A 34 5.53 8.47 -3.14
N ASP A 35 6.07 9.64 -3.46
CA ASP A 35 6.21 10.11 -4.83
C ASP A 35 7.38 9.41 -5.55
N THR A 36 7.03 8.41 -6.35
CA THR A 36 7.97 7.63 -7.16
C THR A 36 8.15 8.15 -8.59
N SER A 37 7.63 9.34 -8.93
CA SER A 37 7.75 9.95 -10.27
C SER A 37 9.20 10.05 -10.76
N SER A 38 10.12 10.31 -9.82
CA SER A 38 11.56 10.40 -10.11
C SER A 38 12.27 9.06 -10.28
N SER A 39 11.64 7.92 -9.99
CA SER A 39 12.25 6.58 -10.11
C SER A 39 12.64 6.29 -11.55
N THR A 40 13.77 5.63 -11.79
CA THR A 40 14.03 5.03 -13.11
C THR A 40 13.08 3.85 -13.38
N PRO A 41 12.93 3.42 -14.64
CA PRO A 41 12.11 2.25 -14.96
C PRO A 41 12.67 0.98 -14.31
N GLY A 42 12.00 0.49 -13.26
CA GLY A 42 12.38 -0.71 -12.51
C GLY A 42 11.30 -1.80 -12.44
N TYR A 43 10.21 -1.64 -13.23
CA TYR A 43 9.01 -2.48 -13.22
C TYR A 43 8.33 -2.58 -11.84
N LEU A 44 8.85 -3.42 -10.93
CA LEU A 44 8.34 -3.61 -9.55
C LEU A 44 9.29 -3.07 -8.47
N HIS A 45 10.47 -2.59 -8.84
CA HIS A 45 11.49 -2.13 -7.91
C HIS A 45 11.75 -0.64 -8.06
N VAL A 46 11.75 0.05 -6.93
CA VAL A 46 12.25 1.42 -6.82
C VAL A 46 13.78 1.41 -6.69
N GLU A 47 14.42 2.50 -7.09
CA GLU A 47 15.83 2.73 -6.77
C GLU A 47 16.02 2.93 -5.27
N ASP A 48 17.20 2.57 -4.77
CA ASP A 48 17.62 2.85 -3.39
C ASP A 48 17.98 4.33 -3.24
N LYS A 49 16.94 5.17 -3.12
CA LYS A 49 17.04 6.60 -2.86
C LYS A 49 15.86 7.07 -2.03
N LYS A 50 15.99 8.27 -1.45
CA LYS A 50 14.88 8.92 -0.74
C LYS A 50 13.89 9.50 -1.75
N TYR A 51 12.63 9.14 -1.59
CA TYR A 51 11.51 9.71 -2.31
C TYR A 51 10.76 10.70 -1.41
N PRO A 52 10.18 11.78 -1.96
CA PRO A 52 9.25 12.61 -1.22
C PRO A 52 8.08 11.78 -0.68
N MET A 53 7.68 12.05 0.55
CA MET A 53 6.60 11.34 1.22
C MET A 53 5.64 12.36 1.82
N THR A 54 4.37 12.23 1.48
CA THR A 54 3.28 13.03 2.03
C THR A 54 2.52 12.17 3.04
N ILE A 55 2.35 12.68 4.26
CA ILE A 55 1.62 12.01 5.33
C ILE A 55 0.19 12.56 5.38
N TYR A 56 -0.78 11.66 5.52
CA TYR A 56 -2.20 11.98 5.58
C TYR A 56 -2.81 11.55 6.91
N HIS A 57 -3.69 12.42 7.41
CA HIS A 57 -4.56 12.16 8.55
C HIS A 57 -6.01 12.36 8.13
N PHE A 58 -6.77 11.28 7.98
CA PHE A 58 -8.15 11.30 7.50
C PHE A 58 -9.13 11.76 8.60
N ARG A 59 -9.29 13.08 8.72
CA ARG A 59 -10.24 13.70 9.66
C ARG A 59 -11.55 14.06 8.99
N THR A 60 -11.51 14.31 7.69
CA THR A 60 -12.63 14.73 6.84
C THR A 60 -12.63 13.95 5.54
N LEU A 61 -13.76 13.93 4.83
CA LEU A 61 -13.83 13.34 3.48
C LEU A 61 -12.91 14.05 2.49
N ASN A 62 -12.73 15.36 2.64
CA ASN A 62 -11.81 16.14 1.82
C ASN A 62 -10.34 15.70 1.99
N ASP A 63 -9.94 15.19 3.16
CA ASP A 63 -8.60 14.62 3.35
C ASP A 63 -8.43 13.31 2.56
N VAL A 64 -9.51 12.52 2.47
CA VAL A 64 -9.55 11.29 1.69
C VAL A 64 -9.51 11.61 0.19
N ASP A 65 -10.27 12.60 -0.27
CA ASP A 65 -10.27 13.04 -1.68
C ASP A 65 -8.87 13.49 -2.11
N LYS A 66 -8.21 14.34 -1.30
CA LYS A 66 -6.83 14.78 -1.56
C LYS A 66 -5.84 13.63 -1.63
N TYR A 67 -5.99 12.62 -0.78
CA TYR A 67 -5.14 11.43 -0.82
C TYR A 67 -5.30 10.68 -2.14
N TRP A 68 -6.54 10.48 -2.61
CA TRP A 68 -6.78 9.77 -3.87
C TRP A 68 -6.29 10.57 -5.08
N ASP A 69 -6.46 11.89 -5.06
CA ASP A 69 -5.96 12.78 -6.12
C ASP A 69 -4.42 12.73 -6.22
N GLU A 70 -3.72 12.81 -5.09
CA GLU A 70 -2.26 12.74 -5.07
C GLU A 70 -1.75 11.34 -5.44
N LEU A 71 -2.35 10.29 -4.89
CA LEU A 71 -2.02 8.91 -5.25
C LEU A 71 -2.18 8.67 -6.75
N MET A 72 -3.29 9.14 -7.34
CA MET A 72 -3.53 9.05 -8.77
C MET A 72 -2.47 9.79 -9.57
N THR A 73 -2.14 11.01 -9.15
CA THR A 73 -1.09 11.84 -9.77
C THR A 73 0.26 11.11 -9.78
N VAL A 74 0.67 10.54 -8.64
CA VAL A 74 1.91 9.75 -8.53
C VAL A 74 1.86 8.50 -9.40
N CYS A 75 0.74 7.77 -9.41
CA CYS A 75 0.59 6.57 -10.23
C CYS A 75 0.66 6.86 -11.74
N PHE A 76 0.21 8.03 -12.19
CA PHE A 76 0.36 8.43 -13.60
C PHE A 76 1.76 8.93 -13.94
N ALA A 77 2.44 9.57 -12.98
CA ALA A 77 3.77 10.13 -13.18
C ALA A 77 4.91 9.11 -13.01
N THR A 78 4.68 8.01 -12.29
CA THR A 78 5.72 7.01 -12.02
C THR A 78 6.16 6.28 -13.28
N ARG A 79 7.47 6.06 -13.41
CA ARG A 79 8.08 5.28 -14.50
C ARG A 79 8.15 3.78 -14.18
N LEU A 80 7.64 3.37 -13.02
CA LEU A 80 7.48 1.98 -12.63
C LEU A 80 6.37 1.31 -13.48
N GLY A 81 6.32 -0.01 -13.49
CA GLY A 81 5.34 -0.78 -14.27
C GLY A 81 5.58 -0.85 -15.78
N TYR A 82 6.43 0.01 -16.35
CA TYR A 82 6.84 -0.08 -17.75
C TYR A 82 7.75 -1.30 -17.98
N ARG A 83 7.37 -2.16 -18.94
CA ARG A 83 8.24 -3.25 -19.42
C ARG A 83 9.25 -2.68 -20.40
N ARG A 84 10.53 -2.60 -20.01
CA ARG A 84 11.63 -2.38 -20.96
C ARG A 84 11.96 -3.70 -21.66
N THR A 85 11.36 -3.96 -22.81
CA THR A 85 11.72 -5.10 -23.67
C THR A 85 13.05 -4.90 -24.41
N ILE A 86 13.59 -3.67 -24.40
CA ILE A 86 14.70 -3.24 -25.28
C ILE A 86 16.08 -3.49 -24.66
N GLU A 87 16.20 -3.58 -23.33
CA GLU A 87 17.51 -3.72 -22.65
C GLU A 87 17.94 -5.18 -22.42
N GLY A 88 17.18 -6.18 -22.89
CA GLY A 88 17.52 -7.60 -22.72
C GLY A 88 17.59 -8.08 -21.27
N ARG A 89 17.19 -7.25 -20.30
CA ARG A 89 17.12 -7.62 -18.88
C ARG A 89 15.93 -8.53 -18.66
N GLU A 90 16.21 -9.70 -18.09
CA GLU A 90 15.17 -10.63 -17.66
C GLU A 90 14.31 -9.95 -16.58
N ILE A 91 13.04 -9.72 -16.89
CA ILE A 91 12.08 -9.21 -15.90
C ILE A 91 11.55 -10.43 -15.16
N THR A 92 12.01 -10.65 -13.93
CA THR A 92 11.39 -11.64 -13.05
C THR A 92 9.96 -11.20 -12.76
N VAL A 93 8.99 -12.01 -13.17
CA VAL A 93 7.58 -11.78 -12.83
C VAL A 93 7.41 -12.14 -11.37
N GLU A 94 7.42 -11.13 -10.51
CA GLU A 94 7.15 -11.33 -9.10
C GLU A 94 5.66 -11.24 -8.82
N TYR A 95 5.20 -12.17 -7.97
CA TYR A 95 3.86 -12.16 -7.46
C TYR A 95 3.79 -11.24 -6.24
N VAL A 96 3.19 -10.05 -6.39
CA VAL A 96 3.08 -9.07 -5.28
C VAL A 96 2.49 -9.70 -4.01
N HIS A 97 1.57 -10.65 -4.16
CA HIS A 97 0.94 -11.35 -3.05
C HIS A 97 1.86 -12.36 -2.31
N SER A 98 3.06 -12.63 -2.81
CA SER A 98 4.06 -13.47 -2.14
C SER A 98 5.16 -12.66 -1.46
N LYS A 99 5.20 -11.33 -1.63
CA LYS A 99 6.20 -10.49 -0.96
C LYS A 99 5.94 -10.48 0.56
N PRO A 100 6.94 -10.74 1.43
CA PRO A 100 6.73 -10.81 2.87
C PRO A 100 6.04 -9.59 3.47
N ALA A 101 6.41 -8.38 3.04
CA ALA A 101 5.79 -7.13 3.48
C ALA A 101 4.29 -7.07 3.12
N MET A 102 3.93 -7.48 1.90
CA MET A 102 2.53 -7.53 1.45
C MET A 102 1.73 -8.59 2.21
N VAL A 103 2.31 -9.76 2.44
CA VAL A 103 1.67 -10.83 3.23
C VAL A 103 1.43 -10.37 4.67
N ALA A 104 2.37 -9.65 5.27
CA ALA A 104 2.24 -9.14 6.65
C ALA A 104 1.06 -8.17 6.83
N THR A 105 0.67 -7.43 5.79
CA THR A 105 -0.53 -6.56 5.82
C THR A 105 -1.85 -7.33 5.89
N LEU A 106 -1.86 -8.59 5.45
CA LEU A 106 -3.05 -9.44 5.43
C LEU A 106 -3.18 -10.27 6.70
N THR A 107 -2.18 -10.24 7.57
CA THR A 107 -2.22 -10.93 8.85
C THR A 107 -3.33 -10.33 9.73
N PRO A 108 -4.31 -11.14 10.17
CA PRO A 108 -5.37 -10.68 11.07
C PRO A 108 -4.82 -10.11 12.38
N ARG A 109 -5.46 -9.05 12.88
CA ARG A 109 -5.06 -8.31 14.08
C ARG A 109 -6.15 -8.33 15.14
N GLN A 110 -5.80 -7.98 16.37
CA GLN A 110 -6.77 -7.64 17.41
C GLN A 110 -7.12 -6.15 17.35
N PRO A 111 -8.29 -5.70 17.85
CA PRO A 111 -8.70 -4.30 17.72
C PRO A 111 -7.71 -3.28 18.31
N LEU A 112 -7.12 -3.58 19.47
CA LEU A 112 -6.14 -2.70 20.11
C LEU A 112 -4.82 -2.65 19.31
N GLU A 113 -4.36 -3.79 18.83
CA GLU A 113 -3.18 -3.89 17.97
C GLU A 113 -3.38 -3.12 16.65
N ALA A 114 -4.59 -3.18 16.07
CA ALA A 114 -4.89 -2.44 14.85
C ALA A 114 -4.80 -0.93 15.08
N LEU A 115 -5.26 -0.44 16.23
CA LEU A 115 -5.14 0.97 16.60
C LEU A 115 -3.67 1.39 16.78
N GLU A 116 -2.85 0.56 17.42
CA GLU A 116 -1.40 0.82 17.60
C GLU A 116 -0.62 0.84 16.28
N ARG A 117 -1.09 0.09 15.28
CA ARG A 117 -0.48 -0.02 13.96
C ARG A 117 -1.00 0.99 12.93
N ASP A 118 -1.94 1.85 13.30
CA ASP A 118 -2.38 2.97 12.47
C ASP A 118 -1.35 4.12 12.52
N THR A 119 -0.15 3.89 12.00
CA THR A 119 0.99 4.84 12.06
C THR A 119 1.14 5.67 10.79
N GLY A 120 0.48 5.27 9.70
CA GLY A 120 0.67 5.85 8.36
C GLY A 120 1.81 5.23 7.57
N ASP A 121 2.51 4.24 8.14
CA ASP A 121 3.53 3.46 7.43
C ASP A 121 2.89 2.57 6.35
N ILE A 122 3.48 2.58 5.16
CA ILE A 122 3.12 1.69 4.07
C ILE A 122 4.23 0.65 3.84
N PRO A 123 3.90 -0.59 3.44
CA PRO A 123 4.83 -1.71 3.39
C PRO A 123 5.65 -1.80 2.09
#